data_AF-A0A3C0S9L0-F1
#
_entry.id   AF-A0A3C0S9L0-F1
#
_cell.length_a   1.000
_cell.length_b   1.000
_cell.length_c   1.000
_cell.angle_alpha   90.00
_cell.angle_beta   90.00
_cell.angle_gamma   90.00
#
_symmetry.space_group_name_H-M   'P 1'
#
loop_
_entity.id
_entity.type
_entity.pdbx_description
1 polymer ?
#
loop_
_entity_poly.entity_id
_entity_poly.type
_entity_poly.pdbx_seq_one_letter_code
_entity_poly.pdbx_strand_id
1 'polypeptide(L)'
;DDEKDLMEKFKWALQCDMVVSSGGVSVGDYDLVKASLKKMGQEMLFWKVAMKPGKPLAFGRIDDIPIFGLPGNPVSSFVSFEQFVRPSIRKMMGATQLTHRTVQAKLTRTIHKKAGRLHFLSANVQWENGACTVSPAQEQG
;
A
#
# COMPACT_ATOMS: atom_id res chain seq x y z
N ASP A 1 19.84 -0.95 11.38
CA ASP A 1 19.31 0.25 12.08
C ASP A 1 20.34 1.36 12.21
N ASP A 2 21.15 1.58 11.17
CA ASP A 2 21.94 2.79 11.02
C ASP A 2 21.80 3.30 9.58
N GLU A 3 22.09 4.59 9.38
CA GLU A 3 21.91 5.27 8.08
C GLU A 3 22.76 4.63 6.97
N LYS A 4 23.93 4.09 7.32
CA LYS A 4 24.88 3.54 6.35
C LYS A 4 24.39 2.21 5.80
N ASP A 5 23.98 1.30 6.66
CA ASP A 5 23.37 0.01 6.28
C ASP A 5 22.13 0.22 5.40
N LEU A 6 21.31 1.22 5.74
CA LEU A 6 20.12 1.54 4.95
C LEU A 6 20.47 2.05 3.55
N MET A 7 21.45 2.95 3.44
CA MET A 7 21.92 3.45 2.14
C MET A 7 22.55 2.32 1.28
N GLU A 8 23.31 1.41 1.89
CA GLU A 8 23.89 0.26 1.17
C GLU A 8 22.79 -0.67 0.62
N LYS A 9 21.76 -0.95 1.42
CA LYS A 9 20.60 -1.73 0.99
C LYS A 9 19.82 -1.05 -0.13
N PHE A 10 19.58 0.26 -0.05
CA PHE A 10 18.93 0.97 -1.14
C PHE A 10 19.79 0.97 -2.41
N LYS A 11 21.10 1.20 -2.32
CA LYS A 11 22.00 1.13 -3.49
C LYS A 11 21.95 -0.24 -4.17
N TRP A 12 21.94 -1.32 -3.38
CA TRP A 12 21.78 -2.67 -3.92
C TRP A 12 20.40 -2.85 -4.59
N ALA A 13 19.32 -2.37 -3.93
CA ALA A 13 17.97 -2.50 -4.45
C ALA A 13 17.69 -1.64 -5.70
N LEU A 14 18.46 -0.58 -5.94
CA LEU A 14 18.37 0.26 -7.15
C LEU A 14 18.91 -0.42 -8.41
N GLN A 15 19.30 -1.69 -8.33
CA GLN A 15 19.52 -2.54 -9.51
C GLN A 15 18.22 -3.17 -10.04
N CYS A 16 17.10 -3.00 -9.32
CA CYS A 16 15.78 -3.50 -9.67
C CYS A 16 14.92 -2.42 -10.34
N ASP A 17 13.86 -2.84 -11.04
CA ASP A 17 12.91 -1.91 -11.68
C ASP A 17 11.94 -1.24 -10.68
N MET A 18 11.81 -1.78 -9.47
CA MET A 18 11.00 -1.23 -8.38
C MET A 18 11.53 -1.72 -7.04
N VAL A 19 11.47 -0.87 -6.01
CA VAL A 19 11.79 -1.23 -4.63
C VAL A 19 10.52 -1.19 -3.78
N VAL A 20 10.27 -2.25 -3.02
CA VAL A 20 9.17 -2.32 -2.05
C VAL A 20 9.74 -2.68 -0.69
N SER A 21 9.51 -1.81 0.29
CA SER A 21 9.86 -2.05 1.69
C SER A 21 8.60 -2.29 2.49
N SER A 22 8.59 -3.35 3.30
CA SER A 22 7.54 -3.66 4.26
C SER A 22 8.03 -3.40 5.68
N GLY A 23 7.38 -2.49 6.41
CA GLY A 23 7.90 -2.03 7.70
C GLY A 23 9.06 -1.04 7.54
N GLY A 24 9.40 -0.28 8.59
CA GLY A 24 10.46 0.75 8.55
C GLY A 24 9.98 2.18 8.24
N VAL A 25 8.68 2.38 8.02
CA VAL A 25 8.02 3.71 7.99
C VAL A 25 7.32 4.03 9.33
N SER A 26 7.84 3.51 10.43
CA SER A 26 7.44 3.93 11.78
C SER A 26 7.98 5.33 12.07
N VAL A 27 7.35 6.08 12.97
CA VAL A 27 7.57 7.53 13.15
C VAL A 27 9.05 7.90 13.42
N GLY A 28 9.83 7.00 14.05
CA GLY A 28 11.28 7.21 14.31
C GLY A 28 12.18 6.78 13.14
N ASP A 29 12.03 5.56 12.63
CA ASP A 29 12.82 5.03 11.50
C ASP A 29 12.56 5.82 10.21
N TYR A 30 11.39 6.45 10.12
CA TYR A 30 10.95 7.30 9.03
C TYR A 30 11.90 8.47 8.75
N ASP A 31 12.42 9.12 9.79
CA ASP A 31 13.30 10.28 9.61
C ASP A 31 14.67 9.84 9.06
N LEU A 32 15.18 8.68 9.47
CA LEU A 32 16.41 8.09 8.94
C LEU A 32 16.24 7.65 7.48
N VAL A 33 15.13 6.98 7.15
CA VAL A 33 14.82 6.56 5.77
C VAL A 33 14.67 7.78 4.86
N LYS A 34 13.94 8.80 5.31
CA LYS A 34 13.75 10.03 4.55
C LYS A 34 15.06 10.79 4.36
N ALA A 35 15.90 10.90 5.39
CA ALA A 35 17.19 11.56 5.30
C ALA A 35 18.14 10.83 4.33
N SER A 36 18.21 9.50 4.45
CA SER A 36 19.04 8.65 3.58
C SER A 36 18.62 8.78 2.12
N LEU A 37 17.32 8.64 1.85
CA LEU A 37 16.82 8.70 0.48
C LEU A 37 16.95 10.10 -0.12
N LYS A 38 16.73 11.17 0.67
CA LYS A 38 16.96 12.56 0.20
C LYS A 38 18.41 12.77 -0.23
N LYS A 39 19.39 12.21 0.49
CA LYS A 39 20.82 12.27 0.11
C LYS A 39 21.11 11.51 -1.19
N MET A 40 20.30 10.50 -1.51
CA MET A 40 20.38 9.72 -2.75
C MET A 40 19.61 10.36 -3.91
N GLY A 41 19.20 11.63 -3.80
CA GLY A 41 18.50 12.35 -4.87
C GLY A 41 17.01 12.00 -4.98
N GLN A 42 16.43 11.37 -3.94
CA GLN A 42 15.04 10.96 -3.98
C GLN A 42 14.07 12.13 -4.14
N GLU A 43 13.15 12.00 -5.09
CA GLU A 43 11.92 12.78 -5.13
C GLU A 43 10.82 12.00 -4.41
N MET A 44 10.34 12.55 -3.30
CA MET A 44 9.22 11.97 -2.59
C MET A 44 7.91 12.67 -2.90
N LEU A 45 6.92 11.88 -3.28
CA LEU A 45 5.68 12.37 -3.86
C LEU A 45 4.57 12.40 -2.81
N PHE A 46 4.39 11.33 -2.05
CA PHE A 46 3.40 11.30 -0.97
C PHE A 46 3.71 10.27 0.12
N TRP A 47 3.02 10.44 1.25
CA TRP A 47 3.32 9.75 2.52
C TRP A 47 2.07 9.29 3.28
N LYS A 48 0.92 9.82 2.86
CA LYS A 48 -0.37 9.56 3.46
C LYS A 48 -1.40 9.47 2.36
N VAL A 49 -2.29 8.51 2.53
CA VAL A 49 -3.43 8.30 1.64
C VAL A 49 -4.71 8.30 2.47
N ALA A 50 -5.80 8.79 1.87
CA ALA A 50 -7.10 8.89 2.51
C ALA A 50 -7.82 7.52 2.51
N MET A 51 -7.18 6.50 3.08
CA MET A 51 -7.74 5.15 3.21
C MET A 51 -7.64 4.58 4.63
N LYS A 52 -8.42 3.54 4.88
CA LYS A 52 -8.35 2.70 6.07
C LYS A 52 -8.56 1.23 5.67
N PRO A 53 -7.70 0.30 6.11
CA PRO A 53 -6.42 0.50 6.79
C PRO A 53 -5.34 1.07 5.84
N GLY A 54 -4.13 1.35 6.35
CA GLY A 54 -3.00 1.83 5.55
C GLY A 54 -2.96 3.33 5.21
N LYS A 55 -3.37 4.19 6.14
CA LYS A 55 -3.16 5.65 6.01
C LYS A 55 -1.69 6.02 5.70
N PRO A 56 -0.67 5.49 6.41
CA PRO A 56 0.72 5.75 6.05
C PRO A 56 1.07 4.97 4.80
N LEU A 57 1.63 5.61 3.80
CA LEU A 57 2.18 4.94 2.62
C LEU A 57 3.18 5.90 2.00
N ALA A 58 4.45 5.52 2.00
CA ALA A 58 5.49 6.30 1.36
C ALA A 58 5.58 5.90 -0.12
N PHE A 59 5.62 6.90 -0.99
CA PHE A 59 5.92 6.72 -2.40
C PHE A 59 6.82 7.83 -2.90
N GLY A 60 7.88 7.43 -3.59
CA GLY A 60 8.78 8.31 -4.29
C GLY A 60 9.57 7.54 -5.34
N ARG A 61 10.65 8.16 -5.81
CA ARG A 61 11.58 7.54 -6.74
C ARG A 61 13.00 8.02 -6.48
N ILE A 62 13.97 7.16 -6.77
CA ILE A 62 15.36 7.57 -6.96
C ILE A 62 15.65 7.32 -8.43
N ASP A 63 16.13 8.35 -9.12
CA ASP A 63 16.18 8.41 -10.57
C ASP A 63 14.78 8.08 -11.15
N ASP A 64 14.64 6.98 -11.90
CA ASP A 64 13.37 6.51 -12.45
C ASP A 64 12.82 5.25 -11.76
N ILE A 65 13.45 4.80 -10.67
CA ILE A 65 13.06 3.58 -9.95
C ILE A 65 12.02 3.94 -8.87
N PRO A 66 10.75 3.48 -9.00
CA PRO A 66 9.73 3.70 -7.99
C PRO A 66 10.05 2.96 -6.69
N ILE A 67 9.82 3.64 -5.57
CA ILE A 67 10.05 3.12 -4.21
C ILE A 67 8.76 3.23 -3.40
N PHE A 68 8.28 2.10 -2.91
CA PHE A 68 7.13 2.01 -2.00
C PHE A 68 7.57 1.63 -0.60
N GLY A 69 7.17 2.42 0.40
CA GLY A 69 7.29 2.09 1.82
C GLY A 69 5.94 1.75 2.41
N LEU A 70 5.69 0.46 2.61
CA LEU A 70 4.44 -0.08 3.13
C LEU A 70 4.39 -0.02 4.67
N PRO A 71 3.20 0.16 5.27
CA PRO A 71 3.01 0.07 6.71
C PRO A 71 3.58 -1.20 7.35
N GLY A 72 4.01 -1.10 8.61
CA GLY A 72 4.41 -2.29 9.38
C GLY A 72 3.25 -3.19 9.82
N ASN A 73 2.02 -2.66 9.91
CA ASN A 73 0.84 -3.46 10.24
C ASN A 73 0.48 -4.39 9.05
N PRO A 74 0.35 -5.72 9.24
CA PRO A 74 0.16 -6.66 8.14
C PRO A 74 -1.06 -6.38 7.26
N VAL A 75 -2.22 -6.08 7.87
CA VAL A 75 -3.45 -5.76 7.13
C VAL A 75 -3.28 -4.47 6.34
N SER A 76 -2.68 -3.44 6.94
CA SER A 76 -2.38 -2.17 6.29
C SER A 76 -1.39 -2.35 5.13
N SER A 77 -0.37 -3.19 5.31
CA SER A 77 0.64 -3.50 4.30
C SER A 77 0.01 -4.22 3.10
N PHE A 78 -0.81 -5.25 3.36
CA PHE A 78 -1.53 -5.98 2.33
C PHE A 78 -2.45 -5.07 1.51
N VAL A 79 -3.29 -4.27 2.18
CA VAL A 79 -4.19 -3.32 1.48
C VAL A 79 -3.38 -2.31 0.67
N SER A 80 -2.29 -1.77 1.22
CA SER A 80 -1.42 -0.82 0.50
C SER A 80 -0.75 -1.46 -0.71
N PHE A 81 -0.30 -2.71 -0.60
CA PHE A 81 0.25 -3.46 -1.72
C PHE A 81 -0.78 -3.65 -2.83
N GLU A 82 -1.97 -4.13 -2.48
CA GLU A 82 -3.04 -4.39 -3.45
C GLU A 82 -3.54 -3.12 -4.17
N GLN A 83 -3.58 -1.98 -3.47
CA GLN A 83 -4.08 -0.73 -4.03
C GLN A 83 -3.02 0.06 -4.82
N PHE A 84 -1.72 -0.07 -4.50
CA PHE A 84 -0.69 0.79 -5.08
C PHE A 84 0.45 0.01 -5.75
N VAL A 85 1.01 -1.00 -5.10
CA VAL A 85 2.18 -1.74 -5.62
C VAL A 85 1.77 -2.66 -6.76
N ARG A 86 0.79 -3.53 -6.54
CA ARG A 86 0.29 -4.47 -7.55
C ARG A 86 -0.12 -3.78 -8.86
N PRO A 87 -0.97 -2.73 -8.89
CA PRO A 87 -1.31 -2.05 -10.14
C PRO A 87 -0.11 -1.37 -10.80
N SER A 88 0.88 -0.91 -10.03
CA SER A 88 2.13 -0.33 -10.57
C SER A 88 2.97 -1.40 -11.28
N ILE A 89 3.17 -2.57 -10.66
CA ILE A 89 3.83 -3.72 -11.29
C ILE A 89 3.12 -4.11 -12.58
N ARG A 90 1.78 -4.23 -12.55
CA ARG A 90 0.98 -4.58 -13.74
C ARG A 90 1.16 -3.56 -14.86
N LYS A 91 1.20 -2.26 -14.53
CA LYS A 91 1.42 -1.20 -15.50
C LYS A 91 2.81 -1.30 -16.13
N MET A 92 3.84 -1.55 -15.33
CA MET A 92 5.22 -1.74 -15.82
C MET A 92 5.34 -2.96 -16.73
N MET A 93 4.55 -4.01 -16.48
CA MET A 93 4.45 -5.19 -17.35
C MET A 93 3.57 -4.97 -18.60
N GLY A 94 3.08 -3.75 -18.85
CA GLY A 94 2.25 -3.43 -20.03
C GLY A 94 0.79 -3.89 -19.94
N ALA A 95 0.29 -4.26 -18.76
CA ALA A 95 -1.11 -4.64 -18.61
C ALA A 95 -2.04 -3.42 -18.74
N THR A 96 -3.19 -3.62 -19.40
CA THR A 96 -4.24 -2.59 -19.53
C THR A 96 -5.23 -2.63 -18.38
N GLN A 97 -5.58 -3.82 -17.89
CA GLN A 97 -6.33 -3.99 -16.66
C GLN A 97 -5.37 -3.87 -15.48
N LEU A 98 -5.46 -2.83 -14.66
CA LEU A 98 -4.54 -2.64 -13.53
C LEU A 98 -5.15 -3.11 -12.20
N THR A 99 -6.38 -2.71 -11.94
CA THR A 99 -7.08 -3.00 -10.69
C THR A 99 -7.88 -4.30 -10.76
N HIS A 100 -8.37 -4.76 -9.60
CA HIS A 100 -9.31 -5.87 -9.52
C HIS A 100 -10.67 -5.50 -10.12
N ARG A 101 -11.37 -6.49 -10.65
CA ARG A 101 -12.79 -6.34 -10.99
C ARG A 101 -13.58 -6.15 -9.71
N THR A 102 -14.51 -5.20 -9.70
CA THR A 102 -15.42 -4.97 -8.60
C THR A 102 -16.80 -5.48 -8.94
N VAL A 103 -17.54 -5.90 -7.92
CA VAL A 103 -18.95 -6.29 -8.03
C VAL A 103 -19.75 -5.49 -7.02
N GLN A 104 -21.00 -5.20 -7.34
CA GLN A 104 -21.94 -4.64 -6.37
C GLN A 104 -22.58 -5.79 -5.59
N ALA A 105 -22.64 -5.63 -4.26
CA ALA A 105 -23.17 -6.65 -3.37
C ALA A 105 -24.02 -6.01 -2.27
N LYS A 106 -25.04 -6.72 -1.79
CA LYS A 106 -25.88 -6.29 -0.67
C LYS A 106 -25.21 -6.62 0.65
N LEU A 107 -25.07 -5.64 1.53
CA LEU A 107 -24.57 -5.86 2.89
C LEU A 107 -25.56 -6.72 3.69
N THR A 108 -25.04 -7.72 4.41
CA THR A 108 -25.84 -8.53 5.34
C THR A 108 -26.03 -7.86 6.70
N ARG A 109 -25.25 -6.82 7.01
CA ARG A 109 -25.36 -6.00 8.21
C ARG A 109 -24.91 -4.56 7.97
N THR A 110 -25.47 -3.64 8.74
CA THR A 110 -25.09 -2.21 8.69
C THR A 110 -23.62 -2.02 9.06
N ILE A 111 -22.94 -1.15 8.31
CA ILE A 111 -21.59 -0.69 8.63
C ILE A 111 -21.62 0.81 8.92
N HIS A 112 -20.93 1.22 9.99
CA HIS A 112 -20.70 2.62 10.28
C HIS A 112 -19.26 2.98 9.91
N LYS A 113 -19.09 3.99 9.06
CA LYS A 113 -17.78 4.52 8.68
C LYS A 113 -17.71 6.01 8.97
N LYS A 114 -16.51 6.48 9.35
CA LYS A 114 -16.23 7.91 9.41
C LYS A 114 -15.99 8.42 7.98
N ALA A 115 -16.54 9.58 7.66
CA ALA A 115 -16.29 10.25 6.39
C ALA A 115 -14.80 10.64 6.24
N GLY A 116 -14.38 10.93 5.01
CA GLY A 116 -13.03 11.43 4.70
C GLY A 116 -11.97 10.35 4.44
N ARG A 117 -12.33 9.06 4.48
CA ARG A 117 -11.45 7.95 4.06
C ARG A 117 -12.22 6.88 3.31
N LEU A 118 -11.57 6.30 2.31
CA LEU A 118 -12.04 5.06 1.69
C LEU A 118 -11.72 3.88 2.62
N HIS A 119 -12.72 3.04 2.91
CA HIS A 119 -12.57 1.91 3.80
C HIS A 119 -12.46 0.61 2.99
N PHE A 120 -11.32 -0.05 3.05
CA PHE A 120 -11.09 -1.39 2.52
C PHE A 120 -11.31 -2.40 3.65
N LEU A 121 -12.55 -2.88 3.77
CA LEU A 121 -12.95 -3.82 4.82
C LEU A 121 -12.79 -5.26 4.33
N SER A 122 -12.29 -6.13 5.20
CA SER A 122 -12.32 -7.57 4.99
C SER A 122 -13.76 -8.06 5.08
N ALA A 123 -14.18 -8.90 4.14
CA ALA A 123 -15.54 -9.41 4.08
C ALA A 123 -15.61 -10.78 3.39
N ASN A 124 -16.62 -11.56 3.76
CA ASN A 124 -17.00 -12.80 3.08
C ASN A 124 -18.06 -12.49 2.03
N VAL A 125 -17.87 -13.01 0.83
CA VAL A 125 -18.79 -12.84 -0.31
C VAL A 125 -19.51 -14.15 -0.57
N GLN A 126 -20.82 -14.08 -0.81
CA GLN A 126 -21.64 -15.23 -1.17
C GLN A 126 -22.47 -14.91 -2.41
N TRP A 127 -22.63 -15.93 -3.26
CA TRP A 127 -23.41 -15.86 -4.49
C TRP A 127 -24.51 -16.91 -4.43
N GLU A 128 -25.77 -16.47 -4.48
CA GLU A 128 -26.94 -17.34 -4.47
C GLU A 128 -27.98 -16.82 -5.45
N ASN A 129 -28.46 -17.67 -6.36
CA ASN A 129 -29.53 -17.35 -7.33
C ASN A 129 -29.32 -16.02 -8.10
N GLY A 130 -28.06 -15.71 -8.45
CA GLY A 130 -27.69 -14.48 -9.15
C GLY A 130 -27.59 -13.23 -8.26
N ALA A 131 -27.88 -13.34 -6.96
CA ALA A 131 -27.67 -12.27 -5.98
C ALA A 131 -26.30 -12.42 -5.30
N CYS A 132 -25.62 -11.29 -5.12
CA CYS A 132 -24.34 -11.22 -4.40
C CYS A 132 -24.55 -10.52 -3.06
N THR A 133 -24.21 -11.21 -1.97
CA THR A 133 -24.25 -10.65 -0.61
C THR A 133 -22.84 -10.58 -0.03
N VAL A 134 -22.63 -9.63 0.86
CA VAL A 134 -21.34 -9.41 1.50
C VAL A 134 -21.50 -9.21 3.01
N SER A 135 -20.78 -10.03 3.76
CA SER A 135 -20.73 -10.02 5.21
C SER A 135 -19.36 -9.50 5.67
N PRO A 136 -19.25 -8.26 6.19
CA PRO A 136 -17.99 -7.75 6.73
C PRO A 136 -17.47 -8.68 7.82
N ALA A 137 -16.16 -8.93 7.88
CA ALA A 137 -15.53 -9.68 8.98
C ALA A 137 -15.79 -8.99 10.33
N GLN A 138 -15.86 -9.78 11.42
CA GLN A 138 -16.12 -9.23 12.77
C GLN A 138 -14.98 -8.30 13.22
N GLU A 139 -13.74 -8.72 12.99
CA GLU A 139 -12.55 -7.91 13.21
C GLU A 139 -12.00 -7.38 11.87
N GLN A 140 -11.53 -6.13 11.87
CA GLN A 140 -11.08 -5.42 10.67
C GLN A 140 -9.59 -5.06 10.71
N GLY A 141 -8.88 -5.50 11.75
CA GLY A 141 -7.48 -5.14 12.02
C GLY A 141 -7.28 -3.73 12.56
#